data_AF-A0A9X3J477-F1
#
_entry.id   AF-A0A9X3J477-F1
#
_cell.length_a   1.000
_cell.length_b   1.000
_cell.length_c   1.000
_cell.angle_alpha   90.00
_cell.angle_beta   90.00
_cell.angle_gamma   90.00
#
_symmetry.space_group_name_H-M   'P 1'
#
loop_
_entity.id
_entity.type
_entity.pdbx_description
1 polymer ?
#
loop_
_entity_poly.entity_id
_entity_poly.type
_entity_poly.pdbx_seq_one_letter_code
_entity_poly.pdbx_strand_id
1 'polypeptide(L)'
;MRRALVIGTSVTAGAWAVMLIGWPWAQLDPLTRPFIALRRMSSFDAHQRKMPFGDAYVWNYDIGWEYLPHYFGFQTPELVLVMLAIGTLWGVAALLRRGGRPEHVRPALALLLLGMAIFVPPIYAVYKGSPLYDGYRHFLFVVPPMVALAAVTTEALIVRLRRRWARAAAWALTGALLVDLLVQSIRLHPHQVVYFNRLIGGVAGAIGRYDTDYYGNTNPEAMLGLQRWLWDHERATYLDSVYYFTGCLSGKAMHLHVPGNFRSFKTRPGEQYSDFSVGYLRDHCDTRFPDAPQIFAVERDGGVLNVVKDLRGLPVSHRTEKGARKRLPPTKAAAPRASEKDQEVSG
;
A
#
# COMPACT_ATOMS: atom_id res chain seq x y z
N MET A 1 43.51 -2.71 5.64
CA MET A 1 42.73 -1.66 6.35
C MET A 1 42.57 -0.38 5.53
N ARG A 2 43.64 0.30 5.05
CA ARG A 2 43.53 1.58 4.31
C ARG A 2 42.60 1.55 3.09
N ARG A 3 42.66 0.50 2.26
CA ARG A 3 41.75 0.34 1.11
C ARG A 3 40.28 0.18 1.52
N ALA A 4 40.00 -0.59 2.57
CA ALA A 4 38.64 -0.78 3.08
C ALA A 4 38.07 0.52 3.66
N LEU A 5 38.91 1.29 4.36
CA LEU A 5 38.52 2.62 4.86
C LEU A 5 38.20 3.58 3.73
N VAL A 6 39.07 3.67 2.70
CA VAL A 6 38.81 4.53 1.53
C VAL A 6 37.52 4.13 0.84
N ILE A 7 37.31 2.83 0.59
CA ILE A 7 36.07 2.34 -0.01
C ILE A 7 34.86 2.70 0.87
N GLY A 8 34.92 2.45 2.17
CA GLY A 8 33.83 2.75 3.10
C GLY A 8 33.48 4.25 3.13
N THR A 9 34.50 5.12 3.19
CA THR A 9 34.30 6.56 3.17
C THR A 9 33.74 7.03 1.83
N SER A 10 34.27 6.53 0.70
CA SER A 10 33.77 6.87 -0.64
C SER A 10 32.32 6.41 -0.85
N VAL A 11 31.97 5.20 -0.40
CA VAL A 11 30.60 4.68 -0.47
C VAL A 11 29.67 5.52 0.38
N THR A 12 30.07 5.87 1.61
CA THR A 12 29.26 6.70 2.51
C THR A 12 29.06 8.10 1.93
N ALA A 13 30.11 8.73 1.42
CA ALA A 13 30.04 10.04 0.80
C ALA A 13 29.16 10.03 -0.47
N GLY A 14 29.30 8.99 -1.30
CA GLY A 14 28.45 8.80 -2.48
C GLY A 14 26.98 8.60 -2.10
N ALA A 15 26.69 7.75 -1.11
CA ALA A 15 25.33 7.54 -0.62
C ALA A 15 24.71 8.82 -0.05
N TRP A 16 25.49 9.61 0.69
CA TRP A 16 25.06 10.91 1.21
C TRP A 16 24.75 11.89 0.09
N ALA A 17 25.60 11.97 -0.94
CA ALA A 17 25.36 12.82 -2.10
C ALA A 17 24.08 12.43 -2.85
N VAL A 18 23.86 11.12 -3.07
CA VAL A 18 22.65 10.60 -3.71
C VAL A 18 21.40 10.94 -2.89
N MET A 19 21.47 10.76 -1.56
CA MET A 19 20.39 11.15 -0.65
C MET A 19 20.05 12.65 -0.79
N LEU A 20 21.07 13.52 -0.82
CA LEU A 20 20.86 14.96 -0.95
C LEU A 20 20.23 15.33 -2.28
N ILE A 21 20.68 14.75 -3.40
CA ILE A 21 20.11 15.00 -4.73
C ILE A 21 18.60 14.70 -4.74
N GLY A 22 18.19 13.59 -4.11
CA GLY A 22 16.79 13.17 -4.06
C GLY A 22 15.93 13.86 -2.98
N TRP A 23 16.50 14.68 -2.10
CA TRP A 23 15.79 15.19 -0.93
C TRP A 23 15.93 16.72 -0.77
N PRO A 24 15.08 17.52 -1.46
CA PRO A 24 15.16 18.98 -1.45
C PRO A 24 15.14 19.61 -0.06
N TRP A 25 14.38 19.01 0.88
CA TRP A 25 14.35 19.50 2.26
C TRP A 25 15.71 19.32 2.96
N ALA A 26 16.43 18.22 2.72
CA ALA A 26 17.76 18.00 3.25
C ALA A 26 18.82 18.88 2.57
N GLN A 27 18.66 19.24 1.29
CA GLN A 27 19.60 20.14 0.59
C GLN A 27 19.74 21.52 1.26
N LEU A 28 18.68 22.00 1.90
CA LEU A 28 18.66 23.30 2.58
C LEU A 28 19.53 23.33 3.86
N ASP A 29 19.79 22.18 4.47
CA ASP A 29 20.79 22.02 5.53
C ASP A 29 21.24 20.55 5.53
N PRO A 30 22.27 20.23 4.71
CA PRO A 30 22.67 18.86 4.40
C PRO A 30 23.16 18.04 5.59
N LEU A 31 23.54 18.68 6.70
CA LEU A 31 24.06 17.99 7.87
C LEU A 31 22.97 17.82 8.92
N THR A 32 22.27 18.89 9.30
CA THR A 32 21.36 18.84 10.46
C THR A 32 20.01 18.21 10.13
N ARG A 33 19.44 18.54 8.98
CA ARG A 33 18.06 18.12 8.63
C ARG A 33 17.87 16.61 8.52
N PRO A 34 18.81 15.83 7.93
CA PRO A 34 18.72 14.37 7.99
C PRO A 34 18.61 13.82 9.42
N PHE A 35 19.39 14.36 10.38
CA PHE A 35 19.31 13.93 11.78
C PHE A 35 18.04 14.41 12.49
N ILE A 36 17.52 15.60 12.15
CA ILE A 36 16.22 16.07 12.65
C ILE A 36 15.10 15.14 12.17
N ALA A 37 15.10 14.77 10.89
CA ALA A 37 14.13 13.83 10.34
C ALA A 37 14.24 12.47 11.02
N LEU A 38 15.45 11.93 11.20
CA LEU A 38 15.68 10.67 11.91
C LEU A 38 15.12 10.72 13.33
N ARG A 39 15.41 11.79 14.10
CA ARG A 39 14.90 11.93 15.47
C ARG A 39 13.38 12.03 15.51
N ARG A 40 12.77 12.81 14.61
CA ARG A 40 11.31 12.96 14.53
C ARG A 40 10.61 11.68 14.12
N MET A 41 11.13 10.93 13.16
CA MET A 41 10.54 9.65 12.74
C MET A 41 10.66 8.59 13.83
N SER A 42 11.77 8.58 14.58
CA SER A 42 11.95 7.68 15.73
C SER A 42 11.02 7.98 16.90
N SER A 43 10.55 9.22 17.05
CA SER A 43 9.58 9.63 18.06
C SER A 43 8.16 9.80 17.51
N PHE A 44 7.90 9.34 16.28
CA PHE A 44 6.61 9.58 15.63
C PHE A 44 5.56 8.61 16.16
N ASP A 45 4.74 9.09 17.09
CA ASP A 45 3.49 8.45 17.46
C ASP A 45 2.49 8.61 16.30
N ALA A 46 2.39 7.57 15.48
CA ALA A 46 1.32 7.48 14.49
C ALA A 46 -0.04 7.54 15.19
N HIS A 47 -1.03 8.21 14.59
CA HIS A 47 -2.39 8.17 15.15
C HIS A 47 -2.84 6.71 15.20
N GLN A 48 -3.40 6.27 16.34
CA GLN A 48 -3.98 4.94 16.47
C GLN A 48 -5.03 4.73 15.39
N ARG A 49 -4.90 3.66 14.61
CA ARG A 49 -5.76 3.34 13.48
C ARG A 49 -6.09 1.86 13.48
N LYS A 50 -7.35 1.57 13.15
CA LYS A 50 -7.85 0.23 12.95
C LYS A 50 -7.90 -0.06 11.45
N MET A 51 -7.44 -1.23 11.03
CA MET A 51 -7.31 -1.59 9.61
C MET A 51 -7.88 -2.98 9.37
N PRO A 52 -8.50 -3.24 8.21
CA PRO A 52 -8.91 -4.57 7.81
C PRO A 52 -7.69 -5.49 7.61
N PHE A 53 -7.76 -6.69 8.15
CA PHE A 53 -6.75 -7.73 7.98
C PHE A 53 -7.38 -9.13 8.08
N GLY A 54 -7.53 -9.79 6.93
CA GLY A 54 -8.26 -11.05 6.83
C GLY A 54 -9.73 -10.85 7.21
N ASP A 55 -10.23 -11.63 8.16
CA ASP A 55 -11.60 -11.52 8.65
C ASP A 55 -11.71 -10.64 9.91
N ALA A 56 -10.63 -9.96 10.30
CA ALA A 56 -10.54 -9.17 11.50
C ALA A 56 -10.12 -7.72 11.22
N TYR A 57 -10.16 -6.90 12.26
CA TYR A 57 -9.60 -5.56 12.25
C TYR A 57 -8.48 -5.47 13.28
N VAL A 58 -7.28 -5.07 12.83
CA VAL A 58 -6.08 -4.96 13.66
C VAL A 58 -5.74 -3.50 13.93
N TRP A 59 -5.18 -3.23 15.11
CA TRP A 59 -4.68 -1.90 15.45
C TRP A 59 -3.25 -1.74 14.97
N ASN A 60 -2.87 -0.54 14.51
CA ASN A 60 -1.54 -0.28 13.99
C ASN A 60 -0.39 -0.50 15.01
N TYR A 61 -0.69 -0.54 16.30
CA TYR A 61 0.26 -0.80 17.40
C TYR A 61 0.22 -2.23 17.93
N ASP A 62 -0.81 -3.00 17.58
CA ASP A 62 -1.04 -4.37 18.05
C ASP A 62 -1.22 -5.26 16.83
N ILE A 63 -0.09 -5.58 16.21
CA ILE A 63 -0.02 -6.30 14.94
C ILE A 63 0.77 -7.57 15.14
N GLY A 64 0.16 -8.69 14.77
CA GLY A 64 0.81 -9.98 14.76
C GLY A 64 1.90 -10.09 13.69
N TRP A 65 2.84 -11.01 13.92
CA TRP A 65 3.95 -11.28 13.01
C TRP A 65 3.49 -11.66 11.59
N GLU A 66 2.26 -12.17 11.47
CA GLU A 66 1.64 -12.61 10.24
C GLU A 66 1.29 -11.47 9.27
N TYR A 67 1.21 -10.23 9.73
CA TYR A 67 0.80 -9.09 8.92
C TYR A 67 1.68 -8.88 7.69
N LEU A 68 3.00 -8.75 7.88
CA LEU A 68 3.94 -8.56 6.77
C LEU A 68 3.98 -9.76 5.82
N PRO A 69 4.10 -11.03 6.30
CA PRO A 69 3.99 -12.21 5.44
C PRO A 69 2.74 -12.24 4.57
N HIS A 70 1.56 -11.87 5.09
CA HIS A 70 0.32 -11.85 4.32
C HIS A 70 0.36 -10.77 3.23
N TYR A 71 0.73 -9.53 3.57
CA TYR A 71 0.81 -8.46 2.57
C TYR A 71 1.86 -8.76 1.49
N PHE A 72 3.06 -9.21 1.87
CA PHE A 72 4.06 -9.63 0.88
C PHE A 72 3.56 -10.82 0.06
N GLY A 73 2.92 -11.79 0.70
CA GLY A 73 2.38 -12.98 0.06
C GLY A 73 1.22 -12.71 -0.90
N PHE A 74 0.43 -11.64 -0.70
CA PHE A 74 -0.72 -11.33 -1.55
C PHE A 74 -0.52 -10.16 -2.50
N GLN A 75 0.37 -9.21 -2.22
CA GLN A 75 0.64 -8.10 -3.14
C GLN A 75 1.93 -8.29 -3.97
N THR A 76 2.62 -9.43 -3.84
CA THR A 76 3.74 -9.80 -4.71
C THR A 76 3.28 -10.80 -5.79
N PRO A 77 3.72 -10.65 -7.06
CA PRO A 77 3.41 -11.63 -8.11
C PRO A 77 3.87 -13.04 -7.75
N GLU A 78 3.10 -14.05 -8.15
CA GLU A 78 3.30 -15.45 -7.76
C GLU A 78 4.64 -15.99 -8.24
N LEU A 79 5.07 -15.59 -9.46
CA LEU A 79 6.39 -15.94 -9.99
C LEU A 79 7.51 -15.46 -9.07
N VAL A 80 7.42 -14.23 -8.57
CA VAL A 80 8.42 -13.65 -7.67
C VAL A 80 8.42 -14.40 -6.34
N LEU A 81 7.25 -14.73 -5.78
CA LEU A 81 7.14 -15.49 -4.54
C LEU A 81 7.78 -16.88 -4.63
N VAL A 82 7.48 -17.64 -5.68
CA VAL A 82 8.04 -19.00 -5.88
C VAL A 82 9.55 -18.93 -6.07
N MET A 83 10.04 -18.02 -6.92
CA MET A 83 11.47 -17.86 -7.17
C MET A 83 12.22 -17.31 -5.95
N LEU A 84 11.59 -16.45 -5.15
CA LEU A 84 12.15 -15.96 -3.89
C LEU A 84 12.32 -17.08 -2.87
N ALA A 85 11.32 -17.95 -2.72
CA ALA A 85 11.39 -19.10 -1.82
C ALA A 85 12.51 -20.06 -2.23
N ILE A 86 12.57 -20.44 -3.51
CA ILE A 86 13.65 -21.31 -4.03
C ILE A 86 15.02 -20.63 -3.89
N GLY A 87 15.11 -19.34 -4.22
CA GLY A 87 16.33 -18.55 -4.15
C GLY A 87 16.88 -18.43 -2.74
N THR A 88 15.98 -18.28 -1.76
CA THR A 88 16.33 -18.21 -0.34
C THR A 88 16.87 -19.55 0.16
N LEU A 89 16.17 -20.66 -0.13
CA LEU A 89 16.64 -22.01 0.23
C LEU A 89 17.99 -22.33 -0.42
N TRP A 90 18.14 -21.99 -1.70
CA TRP A 90 19.39 -22.17 -2.43
C TRP A 90 20.52 -21.30 -1.87
N GLY A 91 20.26 -20.04 -1.58
CA GLY A 91 21.21 -19.08 -1.02
C GLY A 91 21.70 -19.51 0.36
N VAL A 92 20.79 -19.91 1.25
CA VAL A 92 21.14 -20.45 2.58
C VAL A 92 21.98 -21.71 2.45
N ALA A 93 21.59 -22.67 1.60
CA ALA A 93 22.36 -23.89 1.39
C ALA A 93 23.76 -23.60 0.81
N ALA A 94 23.89 -22.61 -0.08
CA ALA A 94 25.17 -22.21 -0.65
C ALA A 94 26.08 -21.55 0.40
N LEU A 95 25.52 -20.67 1.24
CA LEU A 95 26.23 -20.04 2.36
C LEU A 95 26.77 -21.08 3.34
N LEU A 96 25.92 -22.02 3.78
CA LEU A 96 26.30 -23.05 4.74
C LEU A 96 27.34 -24.04 4.20
N ARG A 97 27.26 -24.42 2.92
CA ARG A 97 28.15 -25.45 2.34
C ARG A 97 29.45 -24.90 1.76
N ARG A 98 29.46 -23.64 1.32
CA ARG A 98 30.56 -23.08 0.50
C ARG A 98 31.05 -21.70 0.96
N GLY A 99 30.39 -21.06 1.92
CA GLY A 99 30.71 -19.69 2.34
C GLY A 99 32.13 -19.50 2.91
N GLY A 100 32.73 -20.56 3.48
CA GLY A 100 34.10 -20.53 4.01
C GLY A 100 35.20 -20.73 2.98
N ARG A 101 34.87 -21.02 1.71
CA ARG A 101 35.89 -21.28 0.67
C ARG A 101 36.33 -19.98 0.00
N PRO A 102 37.66 -19.71 -0.16
CA PRO A 102 38.18 -18.47 -0.71
C PRO A 102 37.56 -18.05 -2.05
N GLU A 103 37.34 -19.01 -2.94
CA GLU A 103 36.79 -18.77 -4.28
C GLU A 103 35.28 -18.45 -4.29
N HIS A 104 34.58 -18.69 -3.18
CA HIS A 104 33.14 -18.45 -3.03
C HIS A 104 32.80 -17.29 -2.06
N VAL A 105 33.80 -16.66 -1.43
CA VAL A 105 33.58 -15.58 -0.44
C VAL A 105 32.81 -14.40 -1.03
N ARG A 106 33.14 -13.96 -2.25
CA ARG A 106 32.47 -12.82 -2.89
C ARG A 106 30.99 -13.12 -3.21
N PRO A 107 30.64 -14.21 -3.93
CA PRO A 107 29.24 -14.60 -4.13
C PRO A 107 28.48 -14.85 -2.83
N ALA A 108 29.12 -15.46 -1.83
CA ALA A 108 28.53 -15.68 -0.52
C ALA A 108 28.20 -14.35 0.16
N LEU A 109 29.14 -13.40 0.17
CA LEU A 109 28.89 -12.07 0.74
C LEU A 109 27.76 -11.34 0.00
N ALA A 110 27.70 -11.44 -1.33
CA ALA A 110 26.60 -10.83 -2.10
C ALA A 110 25.23 -11.44 -1.75
N LEU A 111 25.14 -12.77 -1.67
CA LEU A 111 23.91 -13.47 -1.24
C LEU A 111 23.53 -13.15 0.20
N LEU A 112 24.52 -13.03 1.09
CA LEU A 112 24.29 -12.64 2.48
C LEU A 112 23.74 -11.21 2.55
N LEU A 113 24.36 -10.26 1.87
CA LEU A 113 23.89 -8.86 1.85
C LEU A 113 22.50 -8.74 1.23
N LEU A 114 22.23 -9.50 0.15
CA LEU A 114 20.91 -9.55 -0.47
C LEU A 114 19.86 -10.15 0.46
N GLY A 115 20.18 -11.26 1.12
CA GLY A 115 19.31 -11.87 2.14
C GLY A 115 19.07 -10.94 3.32
N MET A 116 20.10 -10.23 3.79
CA MET A 116 19.94 -9.23 4.86
C MET A 116 19.03 -8.09 4.42
N ALA A 117 19.19 -7.56 3.20
CA ALA A 117 18.33 -6.51 2.67
C ALA A 117 16.86 -6.95 2.57
N ILE A 118 16.60 -8.23 2.29
CA ILE A 118 15.24 -8.78 2.17
C ILE A 118 14.62 -9.05 3.55
N PHE A 119 15.34 -9.76 4.42
CA PHE A 119 14.75 -10.34 5.62
C PHE A 119 14.97 -9.52 6.89
N VAL A 120 16.10 -8.80 7.03
CA VAL A 120 16.39 -8.08 8.29
C VAL A 120 15.38 -6.96 8.57
N PRO A 121 15.04 -6.06 7.63
CA PRO A 121 14.10 -4.98 7.91
C PRO A 121 12.72 -5.45 8.41
N PRO A 122 11.99 -6.36 7.71
CA PRO A 122 10.69 -6.81 8.16
C PRO A 122 10.75 -7.63 9.46
N ILE A 123 11.75 -8.51 9.61
CA ILE A 123 11.93 -9.31 10.85
C ILE A 123 12.21 -8.39 12.04
N TYR A 124 13.09 -7.40 11.86
CA TYR A 124 13.42 -6.44 12.91
C TYR A 124 12.21 -5.61 13.32
N ALA A 125 11.39 -5.18 12.36
CA ALA A 125 10.18 -4.42 12.64
C ALA A 125 9.18 -5.23 13.47
N VAL A 126 8.96 -6.50 13.11
CA VAL A 126 8.11 -7.44 13.87
C VAL A 126 8.68 -7.68 15.27
N TYR A 127 9.99 -7.97 15.37
CA TYR A 127 10.65 -8.19 16.66
C TYR A 127 10.55 -6.99 17.61
N LYS A 128 10.65 -5.77 17.08
CA LYS A 128 10.53 -4.53 17.86
C LYS A 128 9.09 -4.12 18.15
N GLY A 129 8.08 -4.82 17.62
CA GLY A 129 6.68 -4.38 17.73
C GLY A 129 6.47 -2.99 17.11
N SER A 130 7.15 -2.71 15.99
CA SER A 130 7.08 -1.40 15.36
C SER A 130 5.66 -1.16 14.82
N PRO A 131 5.12 0.08 14.89
CA PRO A 131 3.79 0.34 14.37
C PRO A 131 3.75 0.19 12.85
N LEU A 132 2.91 -0.72 12.35
CA LEU A 132 2.72 -0.97 10.91
C LEU A 132 1.33 -0.52 10.50
N TYR A 133 1.18 -0.04 9.27
CA TYR A 133 -0.14 0.33 8.76
C TYR A 133 -0.11 0.48 7.25
N ASP A 134 -1.30 0.36 6.65
CA ASP A 134 -1.50 0.56 5.22
C ASP A 134 -0.66 -0.42 4.36
N GLY A 135 -0.76 -1.71 4.69
CA GLY A 135 -0.01 -2.80 4.06
C GLY A 135 1.49 -2.81 4.37
N TYR A 136 2.32 -3.25 3.41
CA TYR A 136 3.79 -3.28 3.55
C TYR A 136 4.48 -1.99 3.12
N ARG A 137 3.75 -0.87 2.95
CA ARG A 137 4.28 0.32 2.25
C ARG A 137 5.59 0.87 2.83
N HIS A 138 5.81 0.73 4.14
CA HIS A 138 7.06 1.15 4.80
C HIS A 138 8.26 0.30 4.38
N PHE A 139 8.01 -0.88 3.80
CA PHE A 139 8.99 -1.86 3.33
C PHE A 139 9.01 -2.00 1.81
N LEU A 140 8.45 -1.04 1.05
CA LEU A 140 8.52 -1.07 -0.42
C LEU A 140 9.96 -1.19 -0.97
N PHE A 141 10.94 -0.70 -0.22
CA PHE A 141 12.36 -0.83 -0.55
C PHE A 141 12.89 -2.27 -0.51
N VAL A 142 12.14 -3.21 0.09
CA VAL A 142 12.44 -4.65 0.10
C VAL A 142 12.00 -5.34 -1.20
N VAL A 143 11.07 -4.75 -1.95
CA VAL A 143 10.55 -5.35 -3.20
C VAL A 143 11.64 -5.44 -4.28
N PRO A 144 12.44 -4.41 -4.59
CA PRO A 144 13.53 -4.54 -5.57
C PRO A 144 14.54 -5.67 -5.28
N PRO A 145 15.10 -5.82 -4.05
CA PRO A 145 15.99 -6.95 -3.78
C PRO A 145 15.28 -8.31 -3.83
N MET A 146 13.99 -8.41 -3.45
CA MET A 146 13.22 -9.65 -3.65
C MET A 146 13.15 -10.03 -5.14
N VAL A 147 12.86 -9.06 -6.01
CA VAL A 147 12.80 -9.27 -7.46
C VAL A 147 14.18 -9.62 -8.02
N ALA A 148 15.26 -8.99 -7.52
CA ALA A 148 16.62 -9.33 -7.92
C ALA A 148 16.98 -10.79 -7.58
N LEU A 149 16.66 -11.25 -6.36
CA LEU A 149 16.87 -12.64 -5.97
C LEU A 149 16.02 -13.60 -6.82
N ALA A 150 14.77 -13.25 -7.09
CA ALA A 150 13.89 -14.02 -7.96
C ALA A 150 14.45 -14.13 -9.39
N ALA A 151 14.96 -13.04 -9.97
CA ALA A 151 15.54 -13.02 -11.30
C ALA A 151 16.80 -13.88 -11.39
N VAL A 152 17.74 -13.72 -10.45
CA VAL A 152 18.97 -14.54 -10.37
C VAL A 152 18.63 -16.02 -10.20
N THR A 153 17.64 -16.33 -9.37
CA THR A 153 17.20 -17.72 -9.16
C THR A 153 16.60 -18.30 -10.44
N THR A 154 15.75 -17.54 -11.13
CA THR A 154 15.14 -17.95 -12.40
C THR A 154 16.21 -18.26 -13.44
N GLU A 155 17.14 -17.34 -13.67
CA GLU A 155 18.24 -17.54 -14.60
C GLU A 155 19.06 -18.79 -14.22
N ALA A 156 19.45 -18.90 -12.96
CA ALA A 156 20.28 -19.99 -12.46
C ALA A 156 19.60 -21.36 -12.59
N LEU A 157 18.27 -21.44 -12.51
CA LEU A 157 17.52 -22.68 -12.76
C LEU A 157 17.47 -23.01 -14.26
N ILE A 158 17.17 -22.02 -15.10
CA ILE A 158 17.02 -22.24 -16.54
C ILE A 158 18.35 -22.67 -17.18
N VAL A 159 19.46 -22.02 -16.84
CA VAL A 159 20.78 -22.36 -17.42
C VAL A 159 21.27 -23.77 -17.04
N ARG A 160 20.78 -24.34 -15.94
CA ARG A 160 21.09 -25.71 -15.51
C ARG A 160 20.36 -26.79 -16.31
N LEU A 161 19.31 -26.44 -17.06
CA LEU A 161 18.60 -27.38 -17.92
C LEU A 161 19.49 -27.81 -19.09
N ARG A 162 19.76 -29.12 -19.21
CA ARG A 162 20.66 -29.67 -20.23
C ARG A 162 20.08 -29.62 -21.66
N ARG A 163 18.76 -29.80 -21.79
CA ARG A 163 18.08 -29.90 -23.09
C ARG A 163 17.74 -28.51 -23.61
N ARG A 164 18.12 -28.21 -24.87
CA ARG A 164 17.88 -26.90 -25.50
C ARG A 164 16.40 -26.52 -25.55
N TRP A 165 15.53 -27.46 -25.87
CA TRP A 165 14.08 -27.23 -25.90
C TRP A 165 13.51 -26.92 -24.51
N ALA A 166 14.02 -27.56 -23.45
CA ALA A 166 13.56 -27.32 -22.08
C ALA A 166 13.94 -25.91 -21.61
N ARG A 167 15.14 -25.42 -21.98
CA ARG A 167 15.53 -24.02 -21.76
C ARG A 167 14.65 -23.04 -22.49
N ALA A 168 14.38 -23.31 -23.78
CA ALA A 168 13.50 -22.46 -24.58
C ALA A 168 12.08 -22.41 -24.00
N ALA A 169 11.53 -23.56 -23.59
CA ALA A 169 10.24 -23.64 -22.94
C ALA A 169 10.19 -22.89 -21.59
N ALA A 170 11.24 -23.01 -20.76
CA ALA A 170 11.32 -22.31 -19.50
C ALA A 170 11.39 -20.78 -19.69
N TRP A 171 12.21 -20.30 -20.63
CA TRP A 171 12.24 -18.87 -20.99
C TRP A 171 10.92 -18.37 -21.55
N ALA A 172 10.27 -19.16 -22.41
CA ALA A 172 8.96 -18.83 -22.95
C ALA A 172 7.89 -18.73 -21.84
N LEU A 173 7.90 -19.66 -20.89
CA LEU A 173 7.01 -19.63 -19.72
C LEU A 173 7.26 -18.40 -18.84
N THR A 174 8.52 -18.11 -18.51
CA THR A 174 8.87 -16.89 -17.76
C THR A 174 8.41 -15.65 -18.50
N GLY A 175 8.64 -15.57 -19.82
CA GLY A 175 8.18 -14.47 -20.67
C GLY A 175 6.65 -14.33 -20.65
N ALA A 176 5.91 -15.43 -20.76
CA ALA A 176 4.45 -15.41 -20.70
C ALA A 176 3.92 -14.91 -19.35
N LEU A 177 4.53 -15.32 -18.24
CA LEU A 177 4.16 -14.84 -16.89
C LEU A 177 4.47 -13.34 -16.70
N LEU A 178 5.56 -12.84 -17.27
CA LEU A 178 5.87 -11.41 -17.26
C LEU A 178 4.91 -10.59 -18.12
N VAL A 179 4.51 -11.11 -19.29
CA VAL A 179 3.47 -10.49 -20.13
C VAL A 179 2.13 -10.46 -19.39
N ASP A 180 1.77 -11.54 -18.72
CA ASP A 180 0.56 -11.59 -17.89
C ASP A 180 0.59 -10.54 -16.75
N LEU A 181 1.72 -10.37 -16.08
CA LEU A 181 1.90 -9.31 -15.07
C LEU A 181 1.81 -7.89 -15.68
N LEU A 182 2.33 -7.71 -16.89
CA LEU A 182 2.18 -6.45 -17.63
C LEU A 182 0.71 -6.19 -17.98
N VAL A 183 -0.02 -7.19 -18.46
CA VAL A 183 -1.46 -7.07 -18.74
C VAL A 183 -2.24 -6.70 -17.48
N GLN A 184 -1.93 -7.32 -16.33
CA GLN A 184 -2.52 -6.94 -15.05
C GLN A 184 -2.21 -5.49 -14.69
N SER A 185 -0.98 -5.04 -14.89
CA SER A 185 -0.58 -3.65 -14.63
C SER A 185 -1.31 -2.63 -15.53
N ILE A 186 -1.61 -3.02 -16.78
CA ILE A 186 -2.41 -2.22 -17.72
C ILE A 186 -3.87 -2.17 -17.27
N ARG A 187 -4.47 -3.31 -16.89
CA ARG A 187 -5.87 -3.38 -16.42
C ARG A 187 -6.09 -2.56 -15.15
N LEU A 188 -5.11 -2.58 -14.26
CA LEU A 188 -5.17 -1.81 -13.02
C LEU A 188 -4.85 -0.32 -13.21
N HIS A 189 -4.38 0.11 -14.39
CA HIS A 189 -4.04 1.52 -14.63
C HIS A 189 -5.24 2.46 -14.38
N PRO A 190 -5.06 3.63 -13.74
CA PRO A 190 -3.83 4.19 -13.16
C PRO A 190 -3.60 3.83 -11.68
N HIS A 191 -4.24 2.77 -11.20
CA HIS A 191 -4.30 2.37 -9.80
C HIS A 191 -3.57 1.05 -9.50
N GLN A 192 -2.35 0.85 -10.03
CA GLN A 192 -1.60 -0.39 -9.82
C GLN A 192 -1.25 -0.68 -8.35
N VAL A 193 -1.33 0.33 -7.48
CA VAL A 193 -1.17 0.19 -6.02
C VAL A 193 -2.21 -0.75 -5.38
N VAL A 194 -3.36 -0.94 -6.03
CA VAL A 194 -4.45 -1.82 -5.52
C VAL A 194 -4.24 -3.29 -5.88
N TYR A 195 -3.10 -3.63 -6.50
CA TYR A 195 -2.81 -4.98 -6.94
C TYR A 195 -2.83 -5.99 -5.78
N PHE A 196 -3.57 -7.08 -5.99
CA PHE A 196 -3.47 -8.31 -5.22
C PHE A 196 -3.39 -9.47 -6.21
N ASN A 197 -2.61 -10.49 -5.85
CA ASN A 197 -2.36 -11.65 -6.69
C ASN A 197 -3.53 -12.64 -6.65
N ARG A 198 -3.43 -13.71 -7.44
CA ARG A 198 -4.53 -14.67 -7.61
C ARG A 198 -4.71 -15.58 -6.40
N LEU A 199 -3.74 -15.67 -5.49
CA LEU A 199 -3.84 -16.51 -4.28
C LEU A 199 -4.97 -16.06 -3.35
N ILE A 200 -5.26 -14.75 -3.33
CA ILE A 200 -6.38 -14.19 -2.57
C ILE A 200 -7.65 -14.00 -3.43
N GLY A 201 -7.56 -14.25 -4.74
CA GLY A 201 -8.63 -13.99 -5.70
C GLY A 201 -8.55 -12.61 -6.37
N GLY A 202 -7.37 -11.99 -6.40
CA GLY A 202 -7.17 -10.66 -6.99
C GLY A 202 -7.76 -9.53 -6.15
N VAL A 203 -8.01 -8.39 -6.78
CA VAL A 203 -8.57 -7.19 -6.13
C VAL A 203 -9.91 -7.48 -5.46
N ALA A 204 -10.82 -8.16 -6.16
CA ALA A 204 -12.12 -8.55 -5.63
C ALA A 204 -12.02 -9.39 -4.35
N GLY A 205 -11.05 -10.31 -4.30
CA GLY A 205 -10.80 -11.12 -3.11
C GLY A 205 -10.21 -10.32 -1.95
N ALA A 206 -9.45 -9.26 -2.19
CA ALA A 206 -8.86 -8.44 -1.13
C ALA A 206 -9.85 -7.45 -0.51
N ILE A 207 -10.87 -7.03 -1.26
CA ILE A 207 -11.89 -6.08 -0.81
C ILE A 207 -12.56 -6.57 0.48
N GLY A 208 -12.67 -5.65 1.46
CA GLY A 208 -13.25 -5.92 2.77
C GLY A 208 -12.36 -6.71 3.73
N ARG A 209 -11.31 -7.36 3.23
CA ARG A 209 -10.37 -8.16 4.04
C ARG A 209 -9.01 -7.50 4.23
N TYR A 210 -8.57 -6.69 3.27
CA TYR A 210 -7.29 -5.98 3.29
C TYR A 210 -7.46 -4.55 2.80
N ASP A 211 -6.53 -3.67 3.17
CA ASP A 211 -6.52 -2.30 2.67
C ASP A 211 -6.13 -2.29 1.19
N THR A 212 -7.10 -2.03 0.31
CA THR A 212 -6.90 -1.98 -1.15
C THR A 212 -6.46 -0.61 -1.64
N ASP A 213 -7.08 0.45 -1.15
CA ASP A 213 -6.71 1.84 -1.46
C ASP A 213 -6.53 2.65 -0.18
N TYR A 214 -5.38 2.54 0.45
CA TYR A 214 -5.15 3.17 1.75
C TYR A 214 -5.03 4.70 1.67
N TYR A 215 -4.69 5.27 0.51
CA TYR A 215 -4.42 6.70 0.36
C TYR A 215 -5.50 7.45 -0.44
N GLY A 216 -6.54 6.72 -0.89
CA GLY A 216 -7.58 7.29 -1.73
C GLY A 216 -7.07 7.67 -3.11
N ASN A 217 -6.19 6.85 -3.70
CA ASN A 217 -5.66 6.99 -5.06
C ASN A 217 -6.78 6.97 -6.12
N THR A 218 -7.92 6.34 -5.81
CA THR A 218 -9.09 6.26 -6.68
C THR A 218 -9.99 7.50 -6.65
N ASN A 219 -9.79 8.41 -5.68
CA ASN A 219 -10.64 9.59 -5.53
C ASN A 219 -10.65 10.53 -6.76
N PRO A 220 -9.51 10.80 -7.44
CA PRO A 220 -9.52 11.60 -8.66
C PRO A 220 -10.38 10.99 -9.77
N GLU A 221 -10.31 9.66 -9.97
CA GLU A 221 -11.14 8.96 -10.97
C GLU A 221 -12.62 9.01 -10.59
N ALA A 222 -12.95 8.78 -9.32
CA ALA A 222 -14.32 8.88 -8.81
C ALA A 222 -14.89 10.30 -9.02
N MET A 223 -14.10 11.33 -8.72
CA MET A 223 -14.53 12.72 -8.91
C MET A 223 -14.70 13.06 -10.40
N LEU A 224 -13.84 12.55 -11.27
CA LEU A 224 -14.00 12.72 -12.71
C LEU A 224 -15.29 12.01 -13.21
N GLY A 225 -15.60 10.85 -12.67
CA GLY A 225 -16.87 10.15 -12.91
C GLY A 225 -18.08 10.98 -12.52
N LEU A 226 -18.06 11.60 -11.34
CA LEU A 226 -19.10 12.54 -10.90
C LEU A 226 -19.27 13.71 -11.89
N GLN A 227 -18.17 14.35 -12.28
CA GLN A 227 -18.19 15.48 -13.22
C GLN A 227 -18.79 15.09 -14.59
N ARG A 228 -18.41 13.93 -15.12
CA ARG A 228 -18.96 13.41 -16.38
C ARG A 228 -20.45 13.13 -16.25
N TRP A 229 -20.85 12.48 -15.17
CA TRP A 229 -22.27 12.21 -14.91
C TRP A 229 -23.10 13.50 -14.88
N LEU A 230 -22.63 14.54 -14.17
CA LEU A 230 -23.27 15.86 -14.13
C LEU A 230 -23.32 16.53 -15.49
N TRP A 231 -22.23 16.44 -16.26
CA TRP A 231 -22.16 16.98 -17.62
C TRP A 231 -23.17 16.33 -18.56
N ASP A 232 -23.35 15.01 -18.45
CA ASP A 232 -24.23 14.26 -19.34
C ASP A 232 -25.72 14.39 -18.96
N HIS A 233 -26.04 14.57 -17.67
CA HIS A 233 -27.43 14.55 -17.18
C HIS A 233 -27.99 15.94 -16.83
N GLU A 234 -27.16 16.88 -16.38
CA GLU A 234 -27.63 18.18 -15.88
C GLU A 234 -26.67 19.33 -16.22
N ARG A 235 -26.14 19.33 -17.46
CA ARG A 235 -25.09 20.26 -17.94
C ARG A 235 -25.32 21.73 -17.58
N ALA A 236 -26.52 22.26 -17.79
CA ALA A 236 -26.82 23.67 -17.53
C ALA A 236 -26.67 24.00 -16.04
N THR A 237 -27.26 23.18 -15.17
CA THR A 237 -27.13 23.30 -13.71
C THR A 237 -25.69 23.08 -13.26
N TYR A 238 -24.97 22.13 -13.86
CA TYR A 238 -23.56 21.87 -13.57
C TYR A 238 -22.65 23.10 -13.74
N LEU A 239 -22.90 23.88 -14.79
CA LEU A 239 -22.11 25.09 -15.10
C LEU A 239 -22.45 26.29 -14.21
N ASP A 240 -23.68 26.36 -13.69
CA ASP A 240 -24.18 27.50 -12.92
C ASP A 240 -24.25 27.26 -11.40
N SER A 241 -24.00 26.03 -10.95
CA SER A 241 -24.14 25.65 -9.54
C SER A 241 -22.82 25.39 -8.84
N VAL A 242 -22.80 25.68 -7.53
CA VAL A 242 -21.75 25.23 -6.62
C VAL A 242 -22.24 24.00 -5.85
N TYR A 243 -21.52 22.90 -5.97
CA TYR A 243 -21.84 21.64 -5.30
C TYR A 243 -21.01 21.46 -4.03
N TYR A 244 -21.65 20.96 -2.97
CA TYR A 244 -20.99 20.59 -1.73
C TYR A 244 -20.86 19.08 -1.63
N PHE A 245 -19.67 18.57 -1.32
CA PHE A 245 -19.48 17.14 -1.17
C PHE A 245 -18.79 16.78 0.15
N THR A 246 -19.04 15.55 0.59
CA THR A 246 -18.32 14.89 1.68
C THR A 246 -17.59 13.66 1.14
N GLY A 247 -16.55 13.23 1.83
CA GLY A 247 -15.76 12.09 1.42
C GLY A 247 -14.48 11.96 2.20
N CYS A 248 -13.81 10.83 2.04
CA CYS A 248 -12.55 10.53 2.73
C CYS A 248 -11.32 11.06 1.98
N LEU A 249 -11.47 12.24 1.36
CA LEU A 249 -10.40 12.91 0.63
C LEU A 249 -9.63 13.85 1.56
N SER A 250 -8.31 13.93 1.38
CA SER A 250 -7.54 15.01 2.00
C SER A 250 -7.92 16.36 1.39
N GLY A 251 -7.91 17.43 2.19
CA GLY A 251 -8.21 18.78 1.69
C GLY A 251 -7.29 19.20 0.54
N LYS A 252 -6.01 18.80 0.58
CA LYS A 252 -5.06 19.04 -0.50
C LYS A 252 -5.44 18.29 -1.78
N ALA A 253 -5.84 17.02 -1.68
CA ALA A 253 -6.30 16.25 -2.84
C ALA A 253 -7.55 16.86 -3.47
N MET A 254 -8.46 17.37 -2.65
CA MET A 254 -9.64 18.12 -3.11
C MET A 254 -9.24 19.36 -3.92
N HIS A 255 -8.32 20.20 -3.42
CA HIS A 255 -7.93 21.41 -4.15
C HIS A 255 -7.21 21.15 -5.47
N LEU A 256 -6.55 19.99 -5.62
CA LEU A 256 -5.77 19.67 -6.81
C LEU A 256 -6.57 18.98 -7.94
N HIS A 257 -7.59 18.19 -7.59
CA HIS A 257 -8.26 17.29 -8.55
C HIS A 257 -9.74 17.62 -8.76
N VAL A 258 -10.27 18.63 -8.06
CA VAL A 258 -11.69 18.97 -8.10
C VAL A 258 -11.86 20.40 -8.67
N PRO A 259 -12.76 20.64 -9.64
CA PRO A 259 -12.97 21.97 -10.20
C PRO A 259 -13.58 22.93 -9.17
N GLY A 260 -13.43 24.24 -9.42
CA GLY A 260 -13.78 25.29 -8.46
C GLY A 260 -15.27 25.39 -8.12
N ASN A 261 -16.15 24.79 -8.92
CA ASN A 261 -17.58 24.68 -8.64
C ASN A 261 -17.91 23.57 -7.62
N PHE A 262 -16.93 22.81 -7.12
CA PHE A 262 -17.11 21.93 -5.97
C PHE A 262 -16.42 22.47 -4.73
N ARG A 263 -17.08 22.30 -3.60
CA ARG A 263 -16.58 22.72 -2.30
C ARG A 263 -16.78 21.61 -1.27
N SER A 264 -15.93 21.62 -0.25
CA SER A 264 -16.14 20.75 0.90
C SER A 264 -17.41 21.20 1.60
N PHE A 265 -18.24 20.25 2.03
CA PHE A 265 -19.44 20.54 2.84
C PHE A 265 -19.14 21.40 4.09
N LYS A 266 -17.90 21.35 4.60
CA LYS A 266 -17.44 22.15 5.74
C LYS A 266 -17.44 23.66 5.47
N THR A 267 -17.36 24.07 4.20
CA THR A 267 -17.38 25.49 3.81
C THR A 267 -18.79 25.99 3.46
N ARG A 268 -19.82 25.14 3.62
CA ARG A 268 -21.21 25.53 3.42
C ARG A 268 -21.66 26.48 4.53
N PRO A 269 -22.19 27.67 4.21
CA PRO A 269 -22.77 28.57 5.20
C PRO A 269 -24.01 27.93 5.84
N GLY A 270 -24.12 28.00 7.16
CA GLY A 270 -25.25 27.41 7.90
C GLY A 270 -25.09 25.91 8.14
N GLU A 271 -26.11 25.12 7.81
CA GLU A 271 -26.11 23.69 8.07
C GLU A 271 -25.17 22.94 7.10
N GLN A 272 -24.24 22.18 7.66
CA GLN A 272 -23.18 21.48 6.92
C GLN A 272 -23.67 20.16 6.33
N TYR A 273 -24.53 20.23 5.32
CA TYR A 273 -24.98 19.07 4.54
C TYR A 273 -24.34 19.02 3.15
N SER A 274 -24.24 17.80 2.61
CA SER A 274 -23.58 17.53 1.33
C SER A 274 -24.61 17.19 0.25
N ASP A 275 -24.31 17.58 -0.98
CA ASP A 275 -25.07 17.22 -2.18
C ASP A 275 -24.57 15.87 -2.72
N PHE A 276 -23.26 15.60 -2.64
CA PHE A 276 -22.66 14.32 -3.06
C PHE A 276 -21.76 13.70 -1.98
N SER A 277 -21.60 12.38 -2.05
CA SER A 277 -20.59 11.64 -1.27
C SER A 277 -19.62 10.92 -2.20
N VAL A 278 -18.32 11.03 -1.94
CA VAL A 278 -17.26 10.27 -2.61
C VAL A 278 -16.47 9.47 -1.58
N GLY A 279 -16.54 8.15 -1.65
CA GLY A 279 -15.99 7.28 -0.61
C GLY A 279 -15.38 6.01 -1.17
N TYR A 280 -14.09 5.81 -0.89
CA TYR A 280 -13.43 4.51 -1.02
C TYR A 280 -13.64 3.67 0.24
N LEU A 281 -13.23 2.41 0.19
CA LEU A 281 -13.62 1.40 1.19
C LEU A 281 -13.00 1.60 2.58
N ARG A 282 -11.92 2.38 2.69
CA ARG A 282 -11.29 2.66 3.98
C ARG A 282 -12.28 3.37 4.89
N ASP A 283 -12.28 3.00 6.16
CA ASP A 283 -13.17 3.56 7.19
C ASP A 283 -14.66 3.52 6.82
N HIS A 284 -15.03 2.60 5.91
CA HIS A 284 -16.40 2.42 5.41
C HIS A 284 -17.00 3.69 4.79
N CYS A 285 -16.17 4.53 4.16
CA CYS A 285 -16.63 5.79 3.58
C CYS A 285 -17.60 5.57 2.40
N ASP A 286 -17.46 4.45 1.70
CA ASP A 286 -18.36 3.96 0.64
C ASP A 286 -19.77 3.65 1.17
N THR A 287 -19.88 3.08 2.37
CA THR A 287 -21.16 2.69 2.98
C THR A 287 -21.81 3.78 3.84
N ARG A 288 -21.11 4.89 4.07
CA ARG A 288 -21.55 5.98 4.98
C ARG A 288 -22.96 6.51 4.71
N PHE A 289 -23.38 6.53 3.46
CA PHE A 289 -24.72 6.91 3.03
C PHE A 289 -25.40 5.71 2.35
N PRO A 290 -26.02 4.79 3.12
CA PRO A 290 -26.60 3.57 2.58
C PRO A 290 -27.85 3.83 1.73
N ASP A 291 -28.65 4.82 2.13
CA ASP A 291 -29.94 5.15 1.48
C ASP A 291 -29.78 5.95 0.18
N ALA A 292 -28.56 6.40 -0.14
CA ALA A 292 -28.30 7.25 -1.28
C ALA A 292 -28.01 6.42 -2.55
N PRO A 293 -28.61 6.76 -3.70
CA PRO A 293 -28.31 6.09 -4.96
C PRO A 293 -26.85 6.29 -5.35
N GLN A 294 -26.21 5.20 -5.77
CA GLN A 294 -24.88 5.23 -6.38
C GLN A 294 -25.00 5.63 -7.85
N ILE A 295 -24.31 6.69 -8.23
CA ILE A 295 -24.32 7.23 -9.61
C ILE A 295 -23.06 6.89 -10.40
N PHE A 296 -21.96 6.56 -9.71
CA PHE A 296 -20.70 6.14 -10.32
C PHE A 296 -19.90 5.25 -9.37
N ALA A 297 -19.08 4.35 -9.91
CA ALA A 297 -18.12 3.56 -9.16
C ALA A 297 -16.81 3.39 -9.93
N VAL A 298 -15.71 3.36 -9.19
CA VAL A 298 -14.39 2.96 -9.69
C VAL A 298 -14.23 1.47 -9.42
N GLU A 299 -14.12 0.67 -10.46
CA GLU A 299 -13.98 -0.78 -10.38
C GLU A 299 -12.70 -1.25 -11.06
N ARG A 300 -12.07 -2.28 -10.49
CA ARG A 300 -10.93 -2.99 -11.08
C ARG A 300 -10.99 -4.48 -10.76
N ASP A 301 -10.78 -5.32 -11.76
CA ASP A 301 -10.77 -6.79 -11.66
C ASP A 301 -11.96 -7.34 -10.82
N GLY A 302 -13.17 -6.85 -11.13
CA GLY A 302 -14.41 -7.28 -10.48
C GLY A 302 -14.64 -6.73 -9.06
N GLY A 303 -13.76 -5.84 -8.58
CA GLY A 303 -13.84 -5.22 -7.27
C GLY A 303 -14.18 -3.73 -7.33
N VAL A 304 -15.12 -3.28 -6.50
CA VAL A 304 -15.42 -1.84 -6.28
C VAL A 304 -14.38 -1.23 -5.35
N LEU A 305 -13.74 -0.16 -5.78
CA LEU A 305 -12.69 0.54 -5.02
C LEU A 305 -13.15 1.90 -4.48
N ASN A 306 -14.10 2.55 -5.15
CA ASN A 306 -14.63 3.85 -4.76
C ASN A 306 -16.03 4.05 -5.33
N VAL A 307 -16.89 4.76 -4.61
CA VAL A 307 -18.26 5.04 -5.02
C VAL A 307 -18.58 6.52 -4.91
N VAL A 308 -19.41 6.98 -5.83
CA VAL A 308 -20.03 8.30 -5.81
C VAL A 308 -21.53 8.14 -5.63
N LYS A 309 -22.09 8.85 -4.66
CA LYS A 309 -23.51 8.81 -4.33
C LYS A 309 -24.14 10.20 -4.39
N ASP A 310 -25.35 10.29 -4.94
CA ASP A 310 -26.16 11.51 -4.96
C ASP A 310 -27.03 11.57 -3.70
N LEU A 311 -26.82 12.59 -2.88
CA LEU A 311 -27.52 12.77 -1.61
C LEU A 311 -28.70 13.72 -1.72
N ARG A 312 -28.86 14.45 -2.84
CA ARG A 312 -29.80 15.57 -2.98
C ARG A 312 -31.26 15.14 -2.84
N GLY A 313 -31.58 13.89 -3.20
CA GLY A 313 -32.90 13.29 -3.04
C GLY A 313 -33.28 12.93 -1.60
N LEU A 314 -32.33 12.98 -0.66
CA LEU A 314 -32.58 12.64 0.74
C LEU A 314 -33.02 13.87 1.57
N PRO A 315 -33.68 13.69 2.72
CA PRO A 315 -33.91 14.77 3.68
C PRO A 315 -32.60 15.45 4.10
N VAL A 316 -32.61 16.76 4.37
CA VAL A 316 -31.38 17.50 4.77
C VAL A 316 -30.70 16.86 5.99
N SER A 317 -31.48 16.43 6.98
CA SER A 317 -30.99 15.72 8.15
C SER A 317 -30.20 14.45 7.78
N HIS A 318 -30.53 13.81 6.64
CA HIS A 318 -29.86 12.61 6.15
C HIS A 318 -28.55 12.89 5.41
N ARG A 319 -28.41 14.10 4.86
CA ARG A 319 -27.24 14.57 4.11
C ARG A 319 -26.10 15.08 4.98
N THR A 320 -26.33 15.18 6.30
CA THR A 320 -25.29 15.55 7.27
C THR A 320 -24.47 14.33 7.68
N GLU A 321 -23.19 14.54 7.98
CA GLU A 321 -22.32 13.48 8.51
C GLU A 321 -22.85 12.85 9.81
N LYS A 322 -23.47 13.66 10.67
CA LYS A 322 -24.06 13.23 11.94
C LYS A 322 -25.32 12.41 11.71
N GLY A 323 -26.19 12.84 10.79
CA GLY A 323 -27.39 12.12 10.44
C GLY A 323 -27.08 10.78 9.78
N ALA A 324 -26.11 10.74 8.88
CA ALA A 324 -25.62 9.51 8.26
C ALA A 324 -25.16 8.48 9.30
N ARG A 325 -24.35 8.91 10.28
CA ARG A 325 -23.87 8.03 11.37
C ARG A 325 -25.00 7.42 12.22
N LYS A 326 -26.10 8.15 12.44
CA LYS A 326 -27.24 7.65 13.22
C LYS A 326 -28.02 6.52 12.50
N ARG A 327 -27.89 6.41 11.18
CA ARG A 327 -28.60 5.40 10.37
C ARG A 327 -27.74 4.19 10.03
N LEU A 328 -26.43 4.26 10.30
CA LEU A 328 -25.60 3.07 10.20
C LEU A 328 -26.07 2.06 11.24
N PRO A 329 -26.15 0.76 10.88
CA PRO A 329 -26.45 -0.27 11.86
C PRO A 329 -25.40 -0.20 13.00
N PRO A 330 -25.79 -0.51 14.25
CA PRO A 330 -24.85 -0.51 15.36
C PRO A 330 -23.68 -1.43 15.00
N THR A 331 -22.49 -0.86 14.92
CA THR A 331 -21.27 -1.63 14.64
C THR A 331 -21.15 -2.70 15.71
N LYS A 332 -21.11 -3.98 15.31
CA LYS A 332 -20.63 -5.05 16.19
C LYS A 332 -19.15 -4.73 16.48
N ALA A 333 -18.90 -3.92 17.49
CA ALA A 333 -17.56 -3.77 18.03
C ALA A 333 -17.14 -5.15 18.50
N ALA A 334 -16.23 -5.80 17.77
CA ALA A 334 -15.47 -6.90 18.33
C ALA A 334 -14.90 -6.37 19.65
N ALA A 335 -15.31 -7.01 20.75
CA ALA A 335 -14.90 -6.64 22.09
C ALA A 335 -13.37 -6.46 22.10
N PRO A 336 -12.84 -5.39 22.73
CA PRO A 336 -11.41 -5.35 22.99
C PRO A 336 -11.07 -6.64 23.75
N ARG A 337 -10.17 -7.46 23.20
CA ARG A 337 -9.52 -8.48 24.01
C ARG A 337 -8.91 -7.73 25.19
N ALA A 338 -9.31 -8.09 26.39
CA ALA A 338 -8.72 -7.57 27.60
C ALA A 338 -7.21 -7.71 27.46
N SER A 339 -6.50 -6.58 27.46
CA SER A 339 -5.06 -6.60 27.59
C SER A 339 -4.75 -7.26 28.93
N GLU A 340 -4.01 -8.35 28.89
CA GLU A 340 -3.46 -9.08 30.03
C GLU A 340 -2.35 -8.23 30.70
N LYS A 341 -2.73 -7.03 31.15
CA LYS A 341 -1.87 -6.07 31.86
C LYS A 341 -2.55 -5.44 33.09
N ASP A 342 -3.81 -5.77 33.37
CA ASP A 342 -4.54 -5.28 34.56
C ASP A 342 -4.60 -6.29 35.72
N GLN A 343 -3.79 -7.36 35.72
CA GLN A 343 -3.72 -8.31 36.85
C GLN A 343 -2.50 -8.16 37.76
N GLU A 344 -1.66 -7.14 37.57
CA GLU A 344 -0.49 -6.88 38.43
C GLU A 344 -0.60 -5.55 39.19
N VAL A 345 -1.79 -5.20 39.68
CA VAL A 345 -1.98 -4.21 40.76
C VAL A 345 -3.15 -4.65 41.65
N SER A 346 -3.00 -5.80 42.31
CA SER A 346 -3.75 -6.18 43.52
C SER A 346 -3.30 -7.59 43.95
N GLY A 347 -2.21 -7.66 44.70
CA GLY A 347 -1.70 -8.87 45.33
C GLY A 347 -0.56 -8.54 46.26
#